data_AF-A0A105V4A0-F1
#
_entry.id   AF-A0A105V4A0-F1
#
_cell.length_a   1.000
_cell.length_b   1.000
_cell.length_c   1.000
_cell.angle_alpha   90.00
_cell.angle_beta   90.00
_cell.angle_gamma   90.00
#
_symmetry.space_group_name_H-M   'P 1'
#
loop_
_entity.id
_entity.type
_entity.pdbx_description
1 polymer ?
#
loop_
_entity_poly.entity_id
_entity_poly.type
_entity_poly.pdbx_seq_one_letter_code
_entity_poly.pdbx_strand_id
1 'polypeptide(L)'
;MTKEVNAKIVDSALQKGWRLEAIFHLGGMTADDAYPTAFEDAVDEDFEDVARVLGVSAGRAATIDRDALFEFARLKGKFGFLVLAATPVRTYLADTESYSASWNHYRSKWFYVEELGAAVPAIETWVAKECADDRRRSRRDTQ
;
A
#
# COMPACT_ATOMS: atom_id res chain seq x y z
N MET A 1 13.08 18.02 -9.09
CA MET A 1 12.95 16.81 -8.27
C MET A 1 11.50 16.29 -8.20
N THR A 2 10.51 17.08 -7.78
CA THR A 2 9.11 16.60 -7.64
C THR A 2 8.44 16.14 -8.94
N LYS A 3 8.69 16.83 -10.06
CA LYS A 3 8.13 16.46 -11.37
C LYS A 3 8.63 15.08 -11.86
N GLU A 4 9.88 14.74 -11.59
CA GLU A 4 10.46 13.46 -12.00
C GLU A 4 9.90 12.30 -11.19
N VAL A 5 9.70 12.48 -9.89
CA VAL A 5 9.05 11.48 -9.03
C VAL A 5 7.61 11.24 -9.48
N ASN A 6 6.86 12.31 -9.76
CA ASN A 6 5.49 12.20 -10.26
C ASN A 6 5.42 11.48 -11.60
N ALA A 7 6.31 11.82 -12.55
CA ALA A 7 6.37 11.13 -13.84
C ALA A 7 6.63 9.63 -13.66
N LYS A 8 7.61 9.24 -12.82
CA LYS A 8 7.91 7.83 -12.53
C LYS A 8 6.72 7.09 -11.93
N ILE A 9 6.00 7.72 -11.00
CA ILE A 9 4.80 7.15 -10.38
C ILE A 9 3.72 6.92 -11.44
N VAL A 10 3.43 7.93 -12.26
CA VAL A 10 2.38 7.84 -13.29
C VAL A 10 2.73 6.78 -14.33
N ASP A 11 3.97 6.80 -14.85
CA ASP A 11 4.41 5.84 -15.88
C ASP A 11 4.36 4.41 -15.35
N SER A 12 4.84 4.17 -14.12
CA SER A 12 4.80 2.84 -13.51
C SER A 12 3.36 2.38 -13.22
N ALA A 13 2.52 3.25 -12.66
CA ALA A 13 1.11 2.94 -12.37
C ALA A 13 0.36 2.49 -13.63
N LEU A 14 0.54 3.22 -14.74
CA LEU A 14 -0.05 2.90 -16.04
C LEU A 14 0.49 1.59 -16.62
N GLN A 15 1.81 1.38 -16.59
CA GLN A 15 2.45 0.22 -17.23
C GLN A 15 2.27 -1.08 -16.43
N LYS A 16 2.22 -1.00 -15.10
CA LYS A 16 2.18 -2.16 -14.21
C LYS A 16 0.78 -2.43 -13.65
N GLY A 17 -0.16 -1.50 -13.86
CA GLY A 17 -1.56 -1.67 -13.45
C GLY A 17 -1.74 -1.59 -11.94
N TRP A 18 -1.31 -0.48 -11.36
CA TRP A 18 -1.57 -0.13 -9.95
C TRP A 18 -1.95 1.35 -9.84
N ARG A 19 -2.52 1.75 -8.71
CA ARG A 19 -2.82 3.17 -8.39
C ARG A 19 -2.53 3.48 -6.94
N LEU A 20 -2.31 4.76 -6.64
CA LEU A 20 -2.32 5.26 -5.26
C LEU A 20 -3.76 5.59 -4.87
N GLU A 21 -4.15 5.18 -3.67
CA GLU A 21 -5.46 5.51 -3.08
C GLU A 21 -5.31 6.55 -1.97
N ALA A 22 -4.19 6.51 -1.23
CA ALA A 22 -3.87 7.49 -0.21
C ALA A 22 -2.36 7.70 -0.06
N ILE A 23 -1.97 8.93 0.30
CA ILE A 23 -0.60 9.30 0.66
C ILE A 23 -0.67 10.21 1.87
N PHE A 24 -0.04 9.80 2.96
CA PHE A 24 0.02 10.56 4.22
C PHE A 24 1.47 10.81 4.60
N HIS A 25 1.82 12.08 4.82
CA HIS A 25 3.15 12.46 5.27
C HIS A 25 3.18 12.44 6.81
N LEU A 26 3.71 11.36 7.38
CA LEU A 26 3.62 11.12 8.83
C LEU A 26 4.32 12.21 9.63
N GLY A 27 5.56 12.59 9.29
CA GLY A 27 6.28 13.60 10.07
C GLY A 27 5.64 15.00 10.08
N GLY A 28 4.73 15.27 9.15
CA GLY A 28 4.00 16.53 9.08
C GLY A 28 2.61 16.43 9.71
N MET A 29 1.99 15.25 9.63
CA MET A 29 0.65 14.97 10.16
C MET A 29 0.66 14.55 11.63
N THR A 30 1.76 13.99 12.13
CA THR A 30 1.93 13.54 13.52
C THR A 30 2.76 14.52 14.35
N ALA A 31 2.84 15.78 13.92
CA ALA A 31 3.57 16.82 14.63
C ALA A 31 2.79 17.36 15.86
N ASP A 32 1.48 17.13 15.89
CA ASP A 32 0.56 17.50 16.96
C ASP A 32 -0.32 16.28 17.32
N ASP A 33 -1.04 16.37 18.44
CA ASP A 33 -1.89 15.29 18.98
C ASP A 33 -3.29 15.22 18.31
N ALA A 34 -3.50 15.98 17.23
CA ALA A 34 -4.76 16.02 16.48
C ALA A 34 -4.55 15.65 15.01
N TYR A 35 -5.25 14.61 14.55
CA TYR A 35 -5.13 14.10 13.20
C TYR A 35 -6.25 14.58 12.28
N PRO A 36 -5.99 14.77 10.97
CA PRO A 36 -7.06 14.99 10.00
C PRO A 36 -7.99 13.78 9.94
N THR A 37 -9.30 13.99 9.94
CA THR A 37 -10.31 12.91 9.86
C THR A 37 -10.07 11.94 8.70
N ALA A 38 -9.65 12.44 7.53
CA ALA A 38 -9.35 11.59 6.38
C ALA A 38 -8.18 10.60 6.62
N PHE A 39 -7.24 10.95 7.51
CA PHE A 39 -6.18 10.03 7.92
C PHE A 39 -6.70 9.01 8.92
N GLU A 40 -7.52 9.44 9.87
CA GLU A 40 -8.13 8.55 10.86
C GLU A 40 -9.01 7.50 10.18
N ASP A 41 -9.92 7.92 9.30
CA ASP A 41 -10.81 7.03 8.55
C ASP A 41 -10.02 5.99 7.75
N ALA A 42 -8.94 6.42 7.07
CA ALA A 42 -8.13 5.54 6.25
C ALA A 42 -7.32 4.52 7.09
N VAL A 43 -6.86 4.91 8.27
CA VAL A 43 -6.03 4.06 9.13
C VAL A 43 -6.88 3.12 9.98
N ASP A 44 -8.07 3.53 10.41
CA ASP A 44 -8.93 2.71 11.28
C ASP A 44 -9.42 1.44 10.62
N GLU A 45 -9.74 1.49 9.32
CA GLU A 45 -10.19 0.31 8.57
C GLU A 45 -9.11 -0.78 8.46
N ASP A 46 -7.83 -0.37 8.40
CA ASP A 46 -6.67 -1.24 8.16
C ASP A 46 -5.61 -1.13 9.28
N PHE A 47 -6.03 -0.82 10.51
CA PHE A 47 -5.14 -0.39 11.58
C PHE A 47 -3.97 -1.34 11.85
N GLU A 48 -4.24 -2.64 11.90
CA GLU A 48 -3.20 -3.65 12.13
C GLU A 48 -2.15 -3.67 11.01
N ASP A 49 -2.57 -3.49 9.75
CA ASP A 49 -1.65 -3.47 8.61
C ASP A 49 -0.80 -2.22 8.61
N VAL A 50 -1.39 -1.07 8.95
CA VAL A 50 -0.66 0.19 9.17
C VAL A 50 0.39 0.02 10.28
N ALA A 51 0.01 -0.58 11.41
CA ALA A 51 0.94 -0.84 12.50
C ALA A 51 2.11 -1.73 12.07
N ARG A 52 1.83 -2.80 11.32
CA ARG A 52 2.86 -3.72 10.81
C ARG A 52 3.84 -3.03 9.86
N VAL A 53 3.36 -2.21 8.92
CA VAL A 53 4.26 -1.52 7.97
C VAL A 53 5.11 -0.45 8.66
N LEU A 54 4.65 0.11 9.78
CA LEU A 54 5.45 0.98 10.64
C LEU A 54 6.49 0.21 11.47
N GLY A 55 6.48 -1.12 11.43
CA GLY A 55 7.45 -1.99 12.10
C GLY A 55 6.99 -2.51 13.45
N VAL A 56 5.71 -2.40 13.79
CA VAL A 56 5.13 -3.06 14.96
C VAL A 56 5.03 -4.57 14.69
N SER A 57 5.44 -5.40 15.64
CA SER A 57 5.34 -6.85 15.51
C SER A 57 3.87 -7.29 15.44
N ALA A 58 3.57 -8.38 14.75
CA ALA A 58 2.20 -8.85 14.54
C ALA A 58 1.39 -9.00 15.83
N GLY A 59 2.00 -9.56 16.89
CA GLY A 59 1.33 -9.71 18.19
C GLY A 59 1.01 -8.38 18.87
N ARG A 60 1.87 -7.36 18.72
CA ARG A 60 1.60 -6.01 19.26
C ARG A 60 0.65 -5.23 18.37
N ALA A 61 0.69 -5.43 17.05
CA ALA A 61 -0.19 -4.75 16.10
C ALA A 61 -1.68 -5.04 16.37
N ALA A 62 -2.01 -6.24 16.86
CA ALA A 62 -3.39 -6.63 17.20
C ALA A 62 -3.92 -6.02 18.50
N THR A 63 -3.07 -5.41 19.33
CA THR A 63 -3.46 -4.92 20.66
C THR A 63 -3.02 -3.49 20.97
N ILE A 64 -2.18 -2.89 20.12
CA ILE A 64 -1.74 -1.51 20.27
C ILE A 64 -2.91 -0.59 19.96
N ASP A 65 -3.08 0.48 20.74
CA ASP A 65 -4.04 1.53 20.41
C ASP A 65 -3.41 2.58 19.47
N ARG A 66 -4.25 3.48 18.97
CA ARG A 66 -3.87 4.52 18.02
C ARG A 66 -2.77 5.44 18.57
N ASP A 67 -2.94 5.93 19.80
CA ASP A 67 -2.01 6.89 20.41
C ASP A 67 -0.63 6.23 20.61
N ALA A 68 -0.61 4.99 21.08
CA ALA A 68 0.61 4.21 21.25
C ALA A 68 1.29 3.87 19.91
N LEU A 69 0.53 3.70 18.82
CA LEU A 69 1.10 3.49 17.48
C LEU A 69 1.82 4.75 16.99
N PHE A 70 1.21 5.92 17.15
CA PHE A 70 1.83 7.17 16.69
C PHE A 70 2.97 7.62 17.58
N GLU A 71 2.88 7.41 18.89
CA GLU A 71 4.02 7.57 19.78
C GLU A 71 5.18 6.64 19.36
N PHE A 72 4.87 5.37 19.07
CA PHE A 72 5.86 4.43 18.55
C PHE A 72 6.49 4.94 17.25
N ALA A 73 5.67 5.39 16.29
CA ALA A 73 6.15 5.94 15.03
C ALA A 73 7.11 7.12 15.25
N ARG A 74 6.73 8.07 16.11
CA ARG A 74 7.57 9.22 16.48
C ARG A 74 8.88 8.81 17.14
N LEU A 75 8.84 7.93 18.15
CA LEU A 75 10.02 7.44 18.86
C LEU A 75 10.97 6.65 17.95
N LYS A 76 10.44 6.00 16.91
CA LYS A 76 11.21 5.27 15.90
C LYS A 76 11.66 6.15 14.73
N GLY A 77 11.37 7.46 14.76
CA GLY A 77 11.75 8.39 13.72
C GLY A 77 11.03 8.15 12.39
N LYS A 78 9.79 7.65 12.44
CA LYS A 78 8.96 7.34 11.26
C LYS A 78 8.34 8.61 10.68
N PHE A 79 9.16 9.42 10.00
CA PHE A 79 8.76 10.72 9.49
C PHE A 79 8.46 10.75 7.99
N GLY A 80 8.59 9.61 7.31
CA GLY A 80 8.30 9.47 5.89
C GLY A 80 6.82 9.43 5.53
N PHE A 81 6.49 8.60 4.55
CA PHE A 81 5.17 8.50 3.94
C PHE A 81 4.53 7.15 4.22
N LEU A 82 3.26 7.20 4.61
CA LEU A 82 2.36 6.06 4.58
C LEU A 82 1.57 6.12 3.27
N VAL A 83 1.64 5.05 2.47
CA VAL A 83 1.10 5.00 1.10
C VAL A 83 0.18 3.80 0.98
N LEU A 84 -1.05 4.03 0.57
CA LEU A 84 -1.99 2.97 0.19
C LEU A 84 -1.96 2.82 -1.33
N ALA A 85 -1.59 1.64 -1.82
CA ALA A 85 -1.63 1.31 -3.23
C ALA A 85 -2.62 0.19 -3.50
N ALA A 86 -3.23 0.23 -4.69
CA ALA A 86 -4.18 -0.78 -5.14
C ALA A 86 -3.76 -1.38 -6.48
N THR A 87 -4.05 -2.67 -6.67
CA THR A 87 -3.95 -3.39 -7.95
C THR A 87 -5.22 -4.20 -8.17
N PRO A 88 -5.80 -4.22 -9.39
CA PRO A 88 -6.97 -5.03 -9.66
C PRO A 88 -6.61 -6.51 -9.58
N VAL A 89 -7.59 -7.33 -9.21
CA VAL A 89 -7.48 -8.78 -9.32
C VAL A 89 -7.60 -9.16 -10.79
N ARG A 90 -6.67 -9.99 -11.27
CA ARG A 90 -6.62 -10.44 -12.66
C ARG A 90 -7.16 -11.87 -12.77
N THR A 91 -7.97 -12.12 -13.78
CA THR A 91 -8.40 -13.46 -14.17
C THR A 91 -7.78 -13.78 -15.52
N TYR A 92 -6.81 -14.69 -15.52
CA TYR A 92 -6.09 -15.06 -16.74
C TYR A 92 -6.91 -16.05 -17.58
N LEU A 93 -6.89 -15.85 -18.90
CA LEU A 93 -7.45 -16.80 -19.85
C LEU A 93 -6.50 -17.99 -19.97
N ALA A 94 -7.05 -19.21 -20.04
CA ALA A 94 -6.30 -20.46 -20.09
C ALA A 94 -5.19 -20.41 -21.15
N ASP A 95 -3.97 -20.80 -20.74
CA ASP A 95 -2.79 -20.90 -21.60
C ASP A 95 -2.39 -19.63 -22.37
N THR A 96 -2.83 -18.45 -21.90
CA THR A 96 -2.40 -17.16 -22.46
C THR A 96 -1.84 -16.23 -21.38
N GLU A 97 -1.16 -15.17 -21.83
CA GLU A 97 -0.79 -14.02 -20.99
C GLU A 97 -1.91 -12.97 -20.89
N SER A 98 -3.04 -13.20 -21.57
CA SER A 98 -4.19 -12.30 -21.56
C SER A 98 -5.00 -12.48 -20.28
N TYR A 99 -5.49 -11.38 -19.74
CA TYR A 99 -6.33 -11.39 -18.54
C TYR A 99 -7.49 -10.40 -18.66
N SER A 100 -8.54 -10.66 -17.90
CA SER A 100 -9.59 -9.69 -17.58
C SER A 100 -9.38 -9.15 -16.16
N ALA A 101 -9.73 -7.88 -15.94
CA ALA A 101 -9.59 -7.23 -14.64
C ALA A 101 -10.58 -6.07 -14.53
N SER A 102 -10.99 -5.74 -13.30
CA SER A 102 -11.87 -4.60 -13.01
C SER A 102 -11.40 -3.87 -11.75
N TRP A 103 -11.52 -2.55 -11.74
CA TRP A 103 -11.28 -1.73 -10.56
C TRP A 103 -12.42 -1.78 -9.54
N ASN A 104 -13.50 -2.54 -9.81
CA ASN A 104 -14.50 -2.88 -8.80
C ASN A 104 -14.09 -4.10 -7.96
N HIS A 105 -13.03 -4.82 -8.35
CA HIS A 105 -12.50 -5.97 -7.60
C HIS A 105 -10.97 -5.89 -7.57
N TYR A 106 -10.43 -5.30 -6.50
CA TYR A 106 -9.01 -5.04 -6.35
C TYR A 106 -8.54 -5.37 -4.94
N ARG A 107 -7.21 -5.39 -4.77
CA ARG A 107 -6.54 -5.50 -3.48
C ARG A 107 -5.83 -4.19 -3.20
N SER A 108 -5.89 -3.75 -1.96
CA SER A 108 -5.11 -2.63 -1.44
C SER A 108 -3.99 -3.16 -0.55
N LYS A 109 -2.93 -2.37 -0.39
CA LYS A 109 -1.85 -2.64 0.56
C LYS A 109 -1.18 -1.35 1.01
N TRP A 110 -0.92 -1.27 2.31
CA TRP A 110 -0.14 -0.21 2.92
C TRP A 110 1.36 -0.41 2.73
N PHE A 111 2.08 0.70 2.57
CA PHE A 111 3.53 0.78 2.49
C PHE A 111 4.00 1.94 3.34
N TYR A 112 5.11 1.75 4.06
CA TYR A 112 5.84 2.84 4.67
C TYR A 112 7.15 3.05 3.91
N VAL A 113 7.45 4.29 3.53
CA VAL A 113 8.71 4.67 2.88
C VAL A 113 9.22 5.98 3.43
N GLU A 114 10.55 6.10 3.61
CA GLU A 114 11.15 7.37 4.05
C GLU A 114 11.01 8.47 2.98
N GLU A 115 11.11 8.08 1.70
CA GLU A 115 10.97 8.96 0.55
C GLU A 115 9.91 8.43 -0.41
N LEU A 116 9.03 9.29 -0.90
CA LEU A 116 7.94 8.89 -1.79
C LEU A 116 8.42 8.16 -3.06
N GLY A 117 9.59 8.54 -3.59
CA GLY A 117 10.19 7.87 -4.75
C GLY A 117 10.53 6.40 -4.50
N ALA A 118 10.76 6.00 -3.25
CA ALA A 118 11.02 4.61 -2.86
C ALA A 118 9.75 3.75 -2.80
N ALA A 119 8.55 4.34 -2.87
CA ALA A 119 7.29 3.58 -2.90
C ALA A 119 7.16 2.74 -4.18
N VAL A 120 7.58 3.28 -5.32
CA VAL A 120 7.43 2.63 -6.63
C VAL A 120 8.01 1.21 -6.67
N PRO A 121 9.29 0.96 -6.36
CA PRO A 121 9.85 -0.40 -6.42
C PRO A 121 9.17 -1.38 -5.45
N ALA A 122 8.72 -0.90 -4.27
CA ALA A 122 8.01 -1.74 -3.30
C ALA A 122 6.62 -2.13 -3.82
N ILE A 123 5.90 -1.19 -4.41
CA ILE A 123 4.59 -1.42 -5.04
C ILE A 123 4.75 -2.37 -6.23
N GLU A 124 5.72 -2.14 -7.12
CA GLU A 124 5.95 -3.01 -8.29
C GLU A 124 6.25 -4.45 -7.89
N THR A 125 7.07 -4.64 -6.84
CA THR A 125 7.39 -5.98 -6.31
C THR A 125 6.13 -6.68 -5.79
N TRP A 126 5.28 -5.95 -5.05
CA TRP A 126 4.01 -6.47 -4.58
C TRP A 126 3.06 -6.81 -5.74
N VAL A 127 2.87 -5.89 -6.69
CA VAL A 127 2.01 -6.09 -7.87
C VAL A 127 2.46 -7.30 -8.68
N ALA A 128 3.77 -7.46 -8.91
CA ALA A 128 4.31 -8.62 -9.62
C ALA A 128 3.99 -9.94 -8.90
N LYS A 129 4.05 -9.97 -7.57
CA LYS A 129 3.65 -11.13 -6.76
C LYS A 129 2.15 -11.40 -6.92
N GLU A 130 1.30 -10.39 -6.79
CA GLU A 130 -0.16 -10.54 -6.94
C GLU A 130 -0.53 -11.04 -8.34
N CYS A 131 0.09 -10.53 -9.40
CA CYS A 131 -0.08 -11.03 -10.77
C CYS A 131 0.28 -12.51 -10.90
N ALA A 132 1.38 -12.94 -10.27
CA ALA A 132 1.79 -14.34 -10.29
C ALA A 132 0.81 -15.24 -9.49
N ASP A 133 0.28 -14.74 -8.37
CA ASP A 133 -0.71 -15.44 -7.56
C ASP A 133 -2.05 -15.57 -8.30
N ASP A 134 -2.50 -14.51 -8.95
CA ASP A 134 -3.70 -14.47 -9.80
C ASP A 134 -3.60 -15.50 -10.92
N ARG A 135 -2.47 -15.52 -11.63
CA ARG A 135 -2.22 -16.51 -12.70
C ARG A 135 -2.26 -17.94 -12.17
N ARG A 136 -1.68 -18.19 -10.99
CA ARG A 136 -1.71 -19.52 -10.36
C ARG A 136 -3.14 -19.94 -9.98
N ARG A 137 -3.96 -19.01 -9.50
CA ARG A 137 -5.37 -19.26 -9.14
C ARG A 137 -6.23 -19.56 -10.36
N SER A 138 -6.16 -18.73 -11.41
CA SER A 138 -6.96 -18.94 -12.63
C SER A 138 -6.68 -20.31 -13.30
N ARG A 139 -5.44 -20.80 -13.24
CA ARG A 139 -5.09 -22.14 -13.75
C ARG A 139 -5.69 -23.30 -12.95
N ARG A 140 -5.95 -23.12 -11.65
CA ARG A 140 -6.60 -24.13 -10.81
C ARG A 140 -8.10 -24.18 -11.07
N ASP A 141 -8.72 -23.04 -11.31
CA ASP A 141 -10.17 -22.94 -11.53
C ASP A 141 -10.61 -23.47 -12.92
N THR A 142 -9.66 -23.77 -13.81
CA THR A 142 -9.92 -24.30 -15.17
C THR A 142 -9.65 -25.81 -15.29
N GLN A 143 -9.16 -26.47 -14.24
CA GLN A 143 -9.00 -27.95 -14.18
C GLN A 143 -10.23 -28.61 -13.56
#